data_AF-A0AAD3NEX8-F1
#
_entry.id   AF-A0AAD3NEX8-F1
#
_cell.length_a   1.000
_cell.length_b   1.000
_cell.length_c   1.000
_cell.angle_alpha   90.00
_cell.angle_beta   90.00
_cell.angle_gamma   90.00
#
_symmetry.space_group_name_H-M   'P 1'
#
loop_
_entity.id
_entity.type
_entity.pdbx_description
1 polymer ?
#
loop_
_entity_poly.entity_id
_entity_poly.type
_entity_poly.pdbx_seq_one_letter_code
_entity_poly.pdbx_strand_id
1 'polypeptide(L)'
;MTERDKPRKPKAPDNPFHGIVSKCFEPHLYVYIESQDKNLGELIDRFVADFRAQGPPKAGTEEGGAVLPSCADLFVYYKKCMVQCSQLSTGEPMIALTTIFQKFLREYAWKILSGNLPKSSSNSGGLTISSLLKEKEGSEAAKFTVDELCLICSILSTAEYCLATTQQLEEKLKEKVDKVLMERINLTGEMDTFSTVISNSIQLLVQDLDAACDPALTAMSKMPWQSVEHVGDQSPYVTSIIMHIKQNVPIIRDNLASTRKYFTQFCIKFTNSFIPKFINHLFRCKPISMVGAEQLLLDTHSLKTVLLDLPSIGSQVLRKAPASYTKIVVKGMTRAEMILKVRRS
;
A
#
# COMPACT_ATOMS: atom_id res chain seq x y z
N MET A 1 31.81 44.04 2.94
CA MET A 1 32.12 43.77 1.53
C MET A 1 31.14 42.73 1.03
N THR A 2 30.31 43.17 0.09
CA THR A 2 29.16 42.53 -0.55
C THR A 2 29.58 41.68 -1.74
N GLU A 3 29.01 40.48 -1.89
CA GLU A 3 28.98 39.65 -3.10
C GLU A 3 28.00 38.48 -2.83
N ARG A 4 27.00 38.08 -3.62
CA ARG A 4 26.56 38.38 -4.99
C ARG A 4 25.04 38.21 -5.08
N ASP A 5 24.37 39.26 -5.52
CA ASP A 5 23.00 39.24 -6.00
C ASP A 5 23.00 38.68 -7.43
N LYS A 6 22.30 37.58 -7.70
CA LYS A 6 22.17 37.03 -9.06
C LYS A 6 21.04 37.77 -9.77
N PRO A 7 21.24 38.30 -10.99
CA PRO A 7 20.21 39.07 -11.68
C PRO A 7 19.00 38.17 -12.04
N ARG A 8 17.83 38.52 -11.49
CA ARG A 8 16.53 38.01 -11.96
C ARG A 8 16.38 38.41 -13.43
N LYS A 9 16.12 37.44 -14.30
CA LYS A 9 15.78 37.70 -15.72
C LYS A 9 14.65 38.74 -15.78
N PRO A 10 14.77 39.80 -16.58
CA PRO A 10 13.70 40.78 -16.74
C PRO A 10 12.44 40.07 -17.26
N LYS A 11 11.32 40.26 -16.56
CA LYS A 11 10.00 39.90 -17.11
C LYS A 11 9.86 40.66 -18.43
N ALA A 12 9.58 39.94 -19.51
CA ALA A 12 9.26 40.56 -20.78
C ALA A 12 8.12 41.57 -20.57
N PRO A 13 8.16 42.74 -21.23
CA PRO A 13 7.08 43.72 -21.13
C PRO A 13 5.75 43.04 -21.49
N ASP A 14 4.72 43.24 -20.67
CA ASP A 14 3.35 42.79 -20.96
C ASP A 14 2.95 43.33 -22.33
N ASN A 15 3.01 42.47 -23.34
CA ASN A 15 2.67 42.82 -24.70
C ASN A 15 1.15 43.02 -24.74
N PRO A 16 0.63 44.20 -25.08
CA PRO A 16 -0.80 44.49 -25.05
C PRO A 16 -1.62 43.54 -25.93
N PHE A 17 -1.00 42.85 -26.89
CA PHE A 17 -1.63 41.86 -27.76
C PHE A 17 -1.63 40.42 -27.21
N HIS A 18 -0.93 40.16 -26.10
CA HIS A 18 -0.84 38.83 -25.52
C HIS A 18 -2.20 38.42 -24.93
N GLY A 19 -2.79 37.35 -25.47
CA GLY A 19 -4.07 36.81 -25.00
C GLY A 19 -5.33 37.49 -25.56
N ILE A 20 -5.22 38.52 -26.42
CA ILE A 20 -6.40 39.13 -27.07
C ILE A 20 -7.11 38.13 -27.98
N VAL A 21 -6.36 37.40 -28.82
CA VAL A 21 -6.92 36.38 -29.72
C VAL A 21 -7.51 35.22 -28.90
N SER A 22 -6.79 34.77 -27.87
CA SER A 22 -7.24 33.73 -26.94
C SER A 22 -8.60 34.02 -26.31
N LYS A 23 -8.83 35.25 -25.84
CA LYS A 23 -10.10 35.67 -25.23
C LYS A 23 -11.30 35.54 -26.18
N CYS A 24 -11.09 35.70 -27.49
CA CYS A 24 -12.17 35.51 -28.47
C CYS A 24 -12.57 34.04 -28.63
N PHE A 25 -11.66 33.10 -28.33
CA PHE A 25 -11.91 31.66 -28.45
C PHE A 25 -12.33 30.99 -27.14
N GLU A 26 -12.18 31.68 -25.99
CA GLU A 26 -12.62 31.17 -24.68
C GLU A 26 -14.07 30.64 -24.66
N PRO A 27 -15.07 31.31 -25.27
CA PRO A 27 -16.43 30.80 -25.35
C PRO A 27 -16.59 29.49 -26.13
N HIS A 28 -15.60 29.09 -26.93
CA HIS A 28 -15.59 27.87 -27.74
C HIS A 28 -14.67 26.78 -27.19
N LEU A 29 -13.88 27.07 -26.16
CA LEU A 29 -12.96 26.09 -25.56
C LEU A 29 -13.68 24.94 -24.85
N TYR A 30 -14.99 25.04 -24.60
CA TYR A 30 -15.77 23.91 -24.08
C TYR A 30 -15.70 22.67 -25.00
N VAL A 31 -15.64 22.86 -26.33
CA VAL A 31 -15.52 21.75 -27.29
C VAL A 31 -14.18 21.03 -27.12
N TYR A 32 -13.11 21.79 -26.83
CA TYR A 32 -11.81 21.21 -26.50
C TYR A 32 -11.90 20.40 -25.20
N ILE A 33 -12.52 20.95 -24.16
CA ILE A 33 -12.72 20.27 -22.86
C ILE A 33 -13.51 18.98 -23.03
N GLU A 34 -14.61 18.98 -23.79
CA GLU A 34 -15.39 17.77 -24.11
C GLU A 34 -14.56 16.74 -24.87
N SER A 35 -13.74 17.17 -25.83
CA SER A 35 -12.83 16.27 -26.55
C SER A 35 -11.79 15.63 -25.62
N GLN A 36 -11.27 16.38 -24.64
CA GLN A 36 -10.34 15.84 -23.65
C GLN A 36 -11.03 14.85 -22.70
N ASP A 37 -12.28 15.10 -22.31
CA ASP A 37 -13.06 14.18 -21.49
C ASP A 37 -13.24 12.83 -22.20
N LYS A 38 -13.63 12.86 -23.48
CA LYS A 38 -13.80 11.66 -24.29
C LYS A 38 -12.49 10.89 -24.46
N ASN A 39 -11.41 11.57 -24.85
CA ASN A 39 -10.11 10.93 -25.07
C ASN A 39 -9.55 10.29 -23.79
N LEU A 40 -9.73 10.93 -22.63
CA LEU A 40 -9.32 10.35 -21.35
C LEU A 40 -10.18 9.16 -20.95
N GLY A 41 -11.48 9.18 -21.24
CA GLY A 41 -12.35 8.02 -21.08
C GLY A 41 -11.85 6.81 -21.87
N GLU A 42 -11.59 7.00 -23.16
CA GLU A 42 -11.04 5.96 -24.04
C GLU A 42 -9.66 5.46 -23.57
N LEU A 43 -8.82 6.36 -23.05
CA LEU A 43 -7.51 6.01 -22.51
C LEU A 43 -7.62 5.12 -21.26
N ILE A 44 -8.53 5.45 -20.33
CA ILE A 44 -8.78 4.62 -19.14
C ILE A 44 -9.33 3.24 -19.55
N ASP A 45 -10.30 3.19 -20.45
CA ASP A 45 -10.87 1.91 -20.89
C ASP A 45 -9.83 1.02 -21.59
N ARG A 46 -8.91 1.64 -22.35
CA ARG A 46 -7.75 0.94 -22.90
C ARG A 46 -6.83 0.40 -21.80
N PHE A 47 -6.52 1.18 -20.77
CA PHE A 47 -5.71 0.68 -19.64
C PHE A 47 -6.37 -0.49 -18.93
N VAL A 48 -7.70 -0.49 -18.78
CA VAL A 48 -8.45 -1.62 -18.20
C VAL A 48 -8.30 -2.87 -19.09
N ALA A 49 -8.44 -2.72 -20.41
CA ALA A 49 -8.29 -3.82 -21.35
C ALA A 49 -6.86 -4.39 -21.36
N ASP A 50 -5.85 -3.51 -21.41
CA ASP A 50 -4.43 -3.88 -21.41
C ASP A 50 -4.05 -4.61 -20.12
N PHE A 51 -4.52 -4.13 -18.96
CA PHE A 51 -4.30 -4.79 -17.68
C PHE A 51 -4.91 -6.20 -17.64
N ARG A 52 -6.15 -6.36 -18.15
CA ARG A 52 -6.80 -7.68 -18.26
C ARG A 52 -6.08 -8.64 -19.20
N ALA A 53 -5.47 -8.12 -20.27
CA ALA A 53 -4.75 -8.93 -21.25
C ALA A 53 -3.36 -9.36 -20.76
N GLN A 54 -2.64 -8.48 -20.06
CA GLN A 54 -1.29 -8.74 -19.56
C GLN A 54 -1.28 -9.57 -18.27
N GLY A 55 -2.35 -9.48 -17.47
CA GLY A 55 -2.45 -10.14 -16.18
C GLY A 55 -1.62 -9.44 -15.09
N PRO A 56 -1.60 -10.00 -13.86
CA PRO A 56 -0.83 -9.44 -12.75
C PRO A 56 0.67 -9.35 -13.09
N PRO A 57 1.40 -8.34 -12.57
CA PRO A 57 2.85 -8.25 -12.73
C PRO A 57 3.52 -9.53 -12.26
N LYS A 58 4.26 -10.19 -13.15
CA LYS A 58 4.96 -11.44 -12.83
C LYS A 58 6.10 -11.17 -11.86
N ALA A 59 6.25 -12.02 -10.84
CA ALA A 59 7.39 -11.98 -9.95
C ALA A 59 8.71 -12.21 -10.73
N GLY A 60 9.68 -11.31 -10.60
CA GLY A 60 11.06 -11.56 -11.07
C GLY A 60 11.60 -10.68 -12.21
N THR A 61 10.89 -9.64 -12.67
CA THR A 61 11.59 -8.53 -13.37
C THR A 61 12.49 -7.82 -12.36
N GLU A 62 13.71 -7.46 -12.75
CA GLU A 62 14.79 -6.93 -11.90
C GLU A 62 14.41 -5.67 -11.07
N GLU A 63 13.23 -5.11 -11.30
CA GLU A 63 12.56 -4.09 -10.49
C GLU A 63 11.39 -4.70 -9.71
N GLY A 64 11.66 -5.28 -8.54
CA GLY A 64 10.61 -5.67 -7.59
C GLY A 64 9.69 -4.50 -7.27
N GLY A 65 8.37 -4.71 -7.36
CA GLY A 65 7.39 -3.65 -7.08
C GLY A 65 7.24 -2.61 -8.17
N ALA A 66 7.32 -3.01 -9.44
CA ALA A 66 7.18 -2.12 -10.58
C ALA A 66 5.87 -1.33 -10.51
N VAL A 67 6.00 -0.01 -10.68
CA VAL A 67 4.89 0.91 -10.89
C VAL A 67 4.23 0.57 -12.24
N LEU A 68 2.90 0.51 -12.30
CA LEU A 68 2.20 0.19 -13.52
C LEU A 68 2.47 1.27 -14.59
N PRO A 69 2.88 0.90 -15.82
CA PRO A 69 3.24 1.88 -16.85
C PRO A 69 2.08 2.81 -17.23
N SER A 70 0.84 2.33 -17.08
CA SER A 70 -0.39 3.09 -17.34
C SER A 70 -0.48 4.40 -16.55
N CYS A 71 0.08 4.49 -15.34
CA CYS A 71 0.06 5.76 -14.60
C CYS A 71 1.01 6.79 -15.22
N ALA A 72 2.17 6.37 -15.71
CA ALA A 72 3.12 7.27 -16.36
C ALA A 72 2.49 7.87 -17.64
N ASP A 73 1.83 7.04 -18.45
CA ASP A 73 1.13 7.47 -19.64
C ASP A 73 -0.01 8.46 -19.33
N LEU A 74 -0.78 8.22 -18.26
CA LEU A 74 -1.83 9.12 -17.79
C LEU A 74 -1.29 10.51 -17.45
N PHE A 75 -0.23 10.59 -16.63
CA PHE A 75 0.34 11.89 -16.25
C PHE A 75 1.09 12.59 -17.39
N VAL A 76 1.67 11.84 -18.34
CA VAL A 76 2.20 12.41 -19.58
C VAL A 76 1.08 13.03 -20.41
N TYR A 77 -0.07 12.38 -20.52
CA TYR A 77 -1.24 12.93 -21.20
C TYR A 77 -1.72 14.21 -20.51
N TYR A 78 -1.87 14.22 -19.19
CA TYR A 78 -2.25 15.42 -18.43
C TYR A 78 -1.30 16.59 -18.65
N LYS A 79 0.02 16.32 -18.64
CA LYS A 79 1.03 17.34 -18.92
C LYS A 79 0.84 17.95 -20.31
N LYS A 80 0.55 17.13 -21.34
CA LYS A 80 0.28 17.62 -22.70
C LYS A 80 -0.96 18.51 -22.74
N CYS A 81 -2.07 18.06 -22.15
CA CYS A 81 -3.32 18.84 -22.10
C CYS A 81 -3.15 20.16 -21.35
N MET A 82 -2.42 20.16 -20.24
CA MET A 82 -2.14 21.36 -19.45
C MET A 82 -1.29 22.36 -20.25
N VAL A 83 -0.23 21.91 -20.93
CA VAL A 83 0.61 22.78 -21.76
C VAL A 83 -0.22 23.39 -22.89
N GLN A 84 -0.99 22.57 -23.61
CA GLN A 84 -1.87 23.03 -24.70
C GLN A 84 -2.91 24.04 -24.19
N CYS A 85 -3.59 23.73 -23.08
CA CYS A 85 -4.57 24.62 -22.49
C CYS A 85 -3.93 25.94 -22.07
N SER A 86 -2.75 25.92 -21.45
CA SER A 86 -2.06 27.14 -21.00
C SER A 86 -1.62 28.07 -22.14
N GLN A 87 -1.46 27.55 -23.35
CA GLN A 87 -1.21 28.36 -24.56
C GLN A 87 -2.49 29.01 -25.09
N LEU A 88 -3.66 28.43 -24.78
CA LEU A 88 -4.96 28.88 -25.28
C LEU A 88 -5.69 29.78 -24.27
N SER A 89 -5.71 29.44 -22.98
CA SER A 89 -6.32 30.22 -21.90
C SER A 89 -5.71 29.87 -20.53
N THR A 90 -5.71 30.86 -19.63
CA THR A 90 -5.33 30.73 -18.21
C THR A 90 -6.52 30.91 -17.26
N GLY A 91 -7.73 31.06 -17.80
CA GLY A 91 -8.97 31.33 -17.06
C GLY A 91 -9.82 30.08 -16.77
N GLU A 92 -11.15 30.22 -16.87
CA GLU A 92 -12.13 29.13 -16.61
C GLU A 92 -11.86 27.81 -17.36
N PRO A 93 -11.39 27.80 -18.64
CA PRO A 93 -11.05 26.55 -19.32
C PRO A 93 -9.99 25.71 -18.59
N MET A 94 -9.03 26.33 -17.90
CA MET A 94 -8.03 25.63 -17.09
C MET A 94 -8.67 24.97 -15.85
N ILE A 95 -9.68 25.62 -15.27
CA ILE A 95 -10.45 25.04 -14.16
C ILE A 95 -11.29 23.86 -14.64
N ALA A 96 -11.96 23.99 -15.78
CA ALA A 96 -12.70 22.89 -16.38
C ALA A 96 -11.78 21.69 -16.70
N LEU A 97 -10.58 21.93 -17.22
CA LEU A 97 -9.57 20.89 -17.45
C LEU A 97 -9.13 20.22 -16.14
N THR A 98 -8.94 20.99 -15.07
CA THR A 98 -8.62 20.46 -13.74
C THR A 98 -9.73 19.51 -13.25
N THR A 99 -11.00 19.88 -13.42
CA THR A 99 -12.15 19.04 -13.06
C THR A 99 -12.14 17.70 -13.83
N ILE A 100 -11.77 17.72 -15.10
CA ILE A 100 -11.59 16.49 -15.89
C ILE A 100 -10.45 15.64 -15.31
N PHE A 101 -9.30 16.23 -14.99
CA PHE A 101 -8.20 15.49 -14.38
C PHE A 101 -8.59 14.85 -13.05
N GLN A 102 -9.34 15.56 -12.20
CA GLN A 102 -9.86 15.01 -10.96
C GLN A 102 -10.75 13.79 -11.21
N LYS A 103 -11.70 13.90 -12.15
CA LYS A 103 -12.59 12.79 -12.55
C LYS A 103 -11.79 11.55 -12.96
N PHE A 104 -10.81 11.72 -13.84
CA PHE A 104 -10.07 10.57 -14.37
C PHE A 104 -8.99 10.02 -13.43
N LEU A 105 -8.48 10.81 -12.47
CA LEU A 105 -7.66 10.29 -11.37
C LEU A 105 -8.48 9.36 -10.46
N ARG A 106 -9.73 9.74 -10.14
CA ARG A 106 -10.64 8.89 -9.37
C ARG A 106 -11.02 7.61 -10.14
N GLU A 107 -11.35 7.74 -11.42
CA GLU A 107 -11.63 6.59 -12.30
C GLU A 107 -10.43 5.64 -12.38
N TYR A 108 -9.21 6.16 -12.54
CA TYR A 108 -7.99 5.34 -12.54
C TYR A 108 -7.81 4.60 -11.20
N ALA A 109 -7.95 5.32 -10.09
CA ALA A 109 -7.84 4.73 -8.75
C ALA A 109 -8.89 3.64 -8.50
N TRP A 110 -10.10 3.80 -9.05
CA TRP A 110 -11.18 2.84 -8.88
C TRP A 110 -11.08 1.65 -9.84
N LYS A 111 -10.98 1.89 -11.16
CA LYS A 111 -11.01 0.84 -12.20
C LYS A 111 -9.72 0.03 -12.30
N ILE A 112 -8.56 0.67 -12.14
CA ILE A 112 -7.25 0.03 -12.35
C ILE A 112 -6.63 -0.41 -11.03
N LEU A 113 -6.67 0.43 -10.00
CA LEU A 113 -6.01 0.11 -8.74
C LEU A 113 -6.93 -0.70 -7.81
N SER A 114 -7.96 -0.07 -7.26
CA SER A 114 -8.85 -0.70 -6.28
C SER A 114 -9.63 -1.88 -6.86
N GLY A 115 -10.07 -1.78 -8.12
CA GLY A 115 -10.84 -2.81 -8.80
C GLY A 115 -10.07 -4.11 -9.04
N ASN A 116 -8.73 -4.06 -9.02
CA ASN A 116 -7.86 -5.23 -9.22
C ASN A 116 -7.20 -5.72 -7.92
N LEU A 117 -7.43 -5.05 -6.78
CA LEU A 117 -7.00 -5.59 -5.48
C LEU A 117 -7.78 -6.89 -5.19
N PRO A 118 -7.11 -7.94 -4.66
CA PRO A 118 -7.79 -9.16 -4.25
C PRO A 118 -8.87 -8.85 -3.22
N LYS A 119 -10.08 -9.39 -3.44
CA LYS A 119 -11.16 -9.27 -2.46
C LYS A 119 -10.88 -10.21 -1.29
N SER A 120 -10.70 -9.63 -0.11
CA SER A 120 -10.56 -10.39 1.13
C SER A 120 -11.78 -11.31 1.31
N SER A 121 -11.56 -12.62 1.41
CA SER A 121 -12.61 -13.66 1.48
C SER A 121 -13.42 -13.63 2.79
N SER A 122 -13.40 -12.54 3.55
CA SER A 122 -14.12 -12.44 4.80
C SER A 122 -15.55 -11.91 4.69
N ASN A 123 -16.05 -11.48 3.52
CA ASN A 123 -17.44 -10.97 3.46
C ASN A 123 -18.16 -10.89 2.09
N SER A 124 -17.86 -11.73 1.09
CA SER A 124 -18.67 -11.76 -0.15
C SER A 124 -19.06 -13.17 -0.56
N GLY A 125 -20.33 -13.52 -0.32
CA GLY A 125 -21.02 -14.69 -0.89
C GLY A 125 -21.22 -14.56 -2.40
N GLY A 126 -20.12 -14.46 -3.15
CA GLY A 126 -20.08 -14.57 -4.60
C GLY A 126 -19.51 -15.93 -4.98
N LEU A 127 -20.39 -16.92 -5.17
CA LEU A 127 -20.04 -18.23 -5.71
C LEU A 127 -19.48 -18.05 -7.13
N THR A 128 -18.17 -18.23 -7.31
CA THR A 128 -17.60 -18.46 -8.64
C THR A 128 -17.41 -19.97 -8.81
N ILE A 129 -17.66 -20.49 -10.01
CA ILE A 129 -17.58 -21.94 -10.29
C ILE A 129 -16.18 -22.51 -9.99
N SER A 130 -15.15 -21.65 -9.99
CA SER A 130 -13.77 -22.02 -9.64
C SER A 130 -13.56 -22.28 -8.14
N SER A 131 -14.33 -21.64 -7.24
CA SER A 131 -14.24 -21.90 -5.81
C SER A 131 -14.90 -23.22 -5.41
N LEU A 132 -15.98 -23.63 -6.10
CA LEU A 132 -16.69 -24.89 -5.84
C LEU A 132 -15.90 -26.15 -6.23
N LEU A 133 -15.01 -26.07 -7.22
CA LEU A 133 -14.21 -27.23 -7.66
C LEU A 133 -12.95 -27.47 -6.79
N LYS A 134 -12.56 -26.50 -5.95
CA LYS A 134 -11.44 -26.63 -4.99
C LYS A 134 -11.88 -26.99 -3.57
N GLU A 135 -13.18 -27.14 -3.30
CA GLU A 135 -13.70 -27.44 -1.96
C GLU A 135 -13.49 -28.89 -1.49
N LYS A 136 -12.85 -29.76 -2.29
CA LYS A 136 -12.63 -31.17 -1.91
C LYS A 136 -11.35 -31.45 -1.13
N GLU A 137 -10.51 -30.45 -0.85
CA GLU A 137 -9.34 -30.60 0.00
C GLU A 137 -9.23 -29.44 1.00
N GLY A 138 -9.81 -29.62 2.19
CA GLY A 138 -9.37 -28.95 3.41
C GLY A 138 -9.63 -27.44 3.49
N SER A 139 -10.27 -27.01 4.56
CA SER A 139 -10.47 -25.61 4.92
C SER A 139 -9.15 -24.91 5.30
N GLU A 140 -8.29 -24.62 4.31
CA GLU A 140 -7.19 -23.68 4.48
C GLU A 140 -7.69 -22.28 4.11
N ALA A 141 -7.55 -21.32 5.02
CA ALA A 141 -7.77 -19.91 4.71
C ALA A 141 -6.99 -19.56 3.44
N ALA A 142 -7.68 -19.05 2.42
CA ALA A 142 -7.10 -18.80 1.11
C ALA A 142 -5.90 -17.84 1.23
N LYS A 143 -4.69 -18.42 1.24
CA LYS A 143 -3.42 -17.69 1.21
C LYS A 143 -3.30 -17.02 -0.15
N PHE A 144 -2.86 -15.76 -0.17
CA PHE A 144 -2.51 -15.13 -1.42
C PHE A 144 -1.33 -15.85 -2.07
N THR A 145 -1.44 -16.03 -3.37
CA THR A 145 -0.34 -16.51 -4.21
C THR A 145 0.77 -15.45 -4.28
N VAL A 146 1.99 -15.87 -4.66
CA VAL A 146 3.11 -14.95 -4.85
C VAL A 146 2.76 -13.85 -5.87
N ASP A 147 2.06 -14.20 -6.94
CA ASP A 147 1.62 -13.25 -7.97
C ASP A 147 0.61 -12.22 -7.42
N GLU A 148 -0.28 -12.63 -6.52
CA GLU A 148 -1.21 -11.71 -5.85
C GLU A 148 -0.49 -10.78 -4.87
N LEU A 149 0.51 -11.27 -4.12
CA LEU A 149 1.34 -10.43 -3.27
C LEU A 149 2.12 -9.39 -4.09
N CYS A 150 2.70 -9.81 -5.21
CA CYS A 150 3.36 -8.92 -6.17
C CYS A 150 2.39 -7.87 -6.71
N LEU A 151 1.18 -8.27 -7.11
CA LEU A 151 0.15 -7.36 -7.59
C LEU A 151 -0.23 -6.31 -6.55
N ILE A 152 -0.49 -6.72 -5.30
CA ILE A 152 -0.83 -5.78 -4.21
C ILE A 152 0.31 -4.77 -4.01
N CYS A 153 1.57 -5.22 -4.03
CA CYS A 153 2.73 -4.34 -3.89
C CYS A 153 2.88 -3.38 -5.08
N SER A 154 2.67 -3.84 -6.32
CA SER A 154 2.68 -2.99 -7.51
C SER A 154 1.56 -1.96 -7.49
N ILE A 155 0.35 -2.33 -7.07
CA ILE A 155 -0.76 -1.38 -6.91
C ILE A 155 -0.42 -0.33 -5.85
N LEU A 156 0.15 -0.73 -4.72
CA LEU A 156 0.60 0.16 -3.67
C LEU A 156 1.65 1.15 -4.17
N SER A 157 2.69 0.67 -4.85
CA SER A 157 3.74 1.52 -5.43
C SER A 157 3.20 2.46 -6.51
N THR A 158 2.24 2.01 -7.30
CA THR A 158 1.56 2.84 -8.31
C THR A 158 0.71 3.92 -7.66
N ALA A 159 -0.04 3.59 -6.61
CA ALA A 159 -0.84 4.57 -5.87
C ALA A 159 0.04 5.65 -5.23
N GLU A 160 1.20 5.28 -4.68
CA GLU A 160 2.19 6.24 -4.17
C GLU A 160 2.71 7.17 -5.27
N TYR A 161 3.06 6.62 -6.42
CA TYR A 161 3.51 7.42 -7.56
C TYR A 161 2.40 8.39 -8.01
N CYS A 162 1.16 7.92 -8.11
CA CYS A 162 0.01 8.76 -8.46
C CYS A 162 -0.22 9.87 -7.43
N LEU A 163 -0.12 9.57 -6.14
CA LEU A 163 -0.27 10.56 -5.08
C LEU A 163 0.78 11.67 -5.22
N ALA A 164 2.06 11.29 -5.28
CA ALA A 164 3.16 12.25 -5.40
C ALA A 164 3.08 13.08 -6.69
N THR A 165 2.67 12.46 -7.81
CA THR A 165 2.56 13.15 -9.09
C THR A 165 1.30 14.02 -9.17
N THR A 166 0.21 13.66 -8.49
CA THR A 166 -0.98 14.51 -8.34
C THR A 166 -0.67 15.77 -7.56
N GLN A 167 0.15 15.68 -6.51
CA GLN A 167 0.64 16.85 -5.77
C GLN A 167 1.45 17.80 -6.69
N GLN A 168 2.38 17.26 -7.47
CA GLN A 168 3.15 18.05 -8.43
C GLN A 168 2.27 18.66 -9.53
N LEU A 169 1.25 17.93 -9.98
CA LEU A 169 0.28 18.42 -10.96
C LEU A 169 -0.51 19.62 -10.41
N GLU A 170 -0.97 19.55 -9.16
CA GLU A 170 -1.67 20.66 -8.50
C GLU A 170 -0.81 21.93 -8.47
N GLU A 171 0.46 21.79 -8.04
CA GLU A 171 1.40 22.91 -8.02
C GLU A 171 1.60 23.51 -9.43
N LYS A 172 1.75 22.65 -10.44
CA LYS A 172 1.92 23.10 -11.83
C LYS A 172 0.69 23.76 -12.42
N LEU A 173 -0.50 23.29 -12.08
CA LEU A 173 -1.76 23.93 -12.49
C LEU A 173 -1.89 25.31 -11.84
N LYS A 174 -1.56 25.43 -10.55
CA LYS A 174 -1.55 26.73 -9.84
C LYS A 174 -0.54 27.72 -10.41
N GLU A 175 0.61 27.26 -10.90
CA GLU A 175 1.59 28.10 -11.61
C GLU A 175 1.07 28.65 -12.96
N LYS A 176 0.09 27.97 -13.58
CA LYS A 176 -0.38 28.24 -14.96
C LYS A 176 -1.70 28.99 -15.03
N VAL A 177 -2.48 28.99 -13.96
CA VAL A 177 -3.80 29.63 -13.89
C VAL A 177 -3.69 31.10 -13.44
N ASP A 178 -4.69 31.91 -13.79
CA ASP A 178 -4.82 33.26 -13.28
C ASP A 178 -4.90 33.30 -11.75
N LYS A 179 -4.25 34.30 -11.13
CA LYS A 179 -4.11 34.39 -9.66
C LYS A 179 -5.43 34.32 -8.89
N VAL A 180 -6.51 34.85 -9.47
CA VAL A 180 -7.84 34.88 -8.85
C VAL A 180 -8.46 33.48 -8.77
N LEU A 181 -8.04 32.56 -9.64
CA LEU A 181 -8.59 31.21 -9.74
C LEU A 181 -7.71 30.13 -9.08
N MET A 182 -6.53 30.49 -8.58
CA MET A 182 -5.59 29.53 -7.94
C MET A 182 -6.23 28.73 -6.80
N GLU A 183 -7.05 29.37 -5.97
CA GLU A 183 -7.75 28.75 -4.84
C GLU A 183 -8.82 27.72 -5.27
N ARG A 184 -9.28 27.78 -6.53
CA ARG A 184 -10.23 26.80 -7.07
C ARG A 184 -9.55 25.51 -7.51
N ILE A 185 -8.22 25.49 -7.62
CA ILE A 185 -7.45 24.29 -7.96
C ILE A 185 -7.12 23.55 -6.67
N ASN A 186 -7.75 22.40 -6.47
CA ASN A 186 -7.55 21.56 -5.31
C ASN A 186 -7.65 20.09 -5.72
N LEU A 187 -6.58 19.32 -5.60
CA LEU A 187 -6.57 17.88 -5.89
C LEU A 187 -6.44 17.01 -4.63
N THR A 188 -6.71 17.59 -3.44
CA THR A 188 -6.61 16.89 -2.16
C THR A 188 -7.49 15.64 -2.13
N GLY A 189 -8.72 15.71 -2.68
CA GLY A 189 -9.62 14.55 -2.72
C GLY A 189 -9.07 13.37 -3.53
N GLU A 190 -8.33 13.65 -4.61
CA GLU A 190 -7.67 12.62 -5.42
C GLU A 190 -6.47 12.04 -4.68
N MET A 191 -5.69 12.88 -3.98
CA MET A 191 -4.58 12.44 -3.14
C MET A 191 -5.07 11.55 -1.99
N ASP A 192 -6.20 11.88 -1.36
CA ASP A 192 -6.85 11.07 -0.33
C ASP A 192 -7.35 9.73 -0.89
N THR A 193 -7.85 9.74 -2.13
CA THR A 193 -8.26 8.52 -2.84
C THR A 193 -7.07 7.57 -3.02
N PHE A 194 -5.93 8.07 -3.52
CA PHE A 194 -4.71 7.25 -3.63
C PHE A 194 -4.17 6.81 -2.27
N SER A 195 -4.21 7.68 -1.25
CA SER A 195 -3.84 7.33 0.14
C SER A 195 -4.68 6.18 0.69
N THR A 196 -5.97 6.14 0.33
CA THR A 196 -6.88 5.06 0.70
C THR A 196 -6.49 3.75 0.02
N VAL A 197 -6.14 3.78 -1.27
CA VAL A 197 -5.63 2.59 -2.00
C VAL A 197 -4.37 2.03 -1.35
N ILE A 198 -3.42 2.90 -1.00
CA ILE A 198 -2.19 2.51 -0.28
C ILE A 198 -2.53 1.82 1.04
N SER A 199 -3.42 2.43 1.83
CA SER A 199 -3.82 1.92 3.14
C SER A 199 -4.50 0.55 3.05
N ASN A 200 -5.39 0.37 2.07
CA ASN A 200 -6.08 -0.89 1.80
C ASN A 200 -5.09 -1.99 1.36
N SER A 201 -4.12 -1.63 0.50
CA SER A 201 -3.09 -2.57 0.05
C SER A 201 -2.24 -3.07 1.22
N ILE A 202 -1.81 -2.18 2.12
CA ILE A 202 -1.09 -2.57 3.34
C ILE A 202 -1.96 -3.47 4.23
N GLN A 203 -3.24 -3.14 4.38
CA GLN A 203 -4.16 -3.93 5.21
C GLN A 203 -4.35 -5.36 4.67
N LEU A 204 -4.44 -5.54 3.36
CA LEU A 204 -4.52 -6.86 2.73
C LEU A 204 -3.26 -7.69 3.00
N LEU A 205 -2.08 -7.10 2.84
CA LEU A 205 -0.81 -7.78 3.13
C LEU A 205 -0.73 -8.21 4.60
N VAL A 206 -1.14 -7.33 5.53
CA VAL A 206 -1.18 -7.64 6.96
C VAL A 206 -2.15 -8.78 7.23
N GLN A 207 -3.34 -8.73 6.64
CA GLN A 207 -4.38 -9.74 6.84
C GLN A 207 -3.92 -11.12 6.35
N ASP A 208 -3.25 -11.19 5.20
CA ASP A 208 -2.73 -12.45 4.66
C ASP A 208 -1.70 -13.10 5.59
N LEU A 209 -0.71 -12.33 6.04
CA LEU A 209 0.31 -12.84 6.96
C LEU A 209 -0.29 -13.21 8.33
N ASP A 210 -1.23 -12.41 8.84
CA ASP A 210 -1.95 -12.71 10.09
C ASP A 210 -2.77 -14.00 9.97
N ALA A 211 -3.51 -14.17 8.87
CA ALA A 211 -4.34 -15.34 8.63
C ALA A 211 -3.49 -16.61 8.48
N ALA A 212 -2.30 -16.51 7.88
CA ALA A 212 -1.35 -17.61 7.79
C ALA A 212 -0.86 -18.07 9.19
N CYS A 213 -0.87 -17.20 10.20
CA CYS A 213 -0.47 -17.55 11.57
C CYS A 213 -1.61 -18.18 12.40
N ASP A 214 -2.87 -18.01 12.01
CA ASP A 214 -4.04 -18.44 12.80
C ASP A 214 -4.13 -19.96 13.06
N PRO A 215 -3.80 -20.86 12.10
CA PRO A 215 -3.78 -22.29 12.36
C PRO A 215 -2.79 -22.68 13.46
N ALA A 216 -1.59 -22.08 13.46
CA ALA A 216 -0.58 -22.34 14.48
C ALA A 216 -0.99 -21.81 15.87
N LEU A 217 -1.58 -20.61 15.93
CA LEU A 217 -2.13 -20.07 17.19
C LEU A 217 -3.31 -20.91 17.72
N THR A 218 -4.10 -21.48 16.83
CA THR A 218 -5.18 -22.41 17.19
C THR A 218 -4.61 -23.72 17.73
N ALA A 219 -3.57 -24.27 17.10
CA ALA A 219 -2.88 -25.47 17.59
C ALA A 219 -2.27 -25.24 18.98
N MET A 220 -1.62 -24.08 19.20
CA MET A 220 -1.09 -23.67 20.50
C MET A 220 -2.17 -23.72 21.60
N SER A 221 -3.38 -23.24 21.30
CA SER A 221 -4.46 -23.21 22.29
C SER A 221 -5.04 -24.58 22.64
N LYS A 222 -4.81 -25.60 21.79
CA LYS A 222 -5.29 -26.98 21.98
C LYS A 222 -4.21 -27.91 22.56
N MET A 223 -2.97 -27.45 22.69
CA MET A 223 -1.86 -28.25 23.20
C MET A 223 -2.07 -28.58 24.69
N PRO A 224 -1.81 -29.82 25.15
CA PRO A 224 -2.01 -30.22 26.54
C PRO A 224 -0.87 -29.70 27.43
N TRP A 225 -0.87 -28.39 27.71
CA TRP A 225 0.17 -27.70 28.48
C TRP A 225 0.35 -28.20 29.91
N GLN A 226 -0.65 -28.89 30.46
CA GLN A 226 -0.55 -29.55 31.77
C GLN A 226 0.29 -30.83 31.74
N SER A 227 0.30 -31.54 30.61
CA SER A 227 0.99 -32.82 30.43
C SER A 227 2.43 -32.68 29.93
N VAL A 228 2.93 -31.45 29.82
CA VAL A 228 4.33 -31.20 29.44
C VAL A 228 5.23 -31.50 30.64
N GLU A 229 6.09 -32.50 30.49
CA GLU A 229 6.99 -32.99 31.55
C GLU A 229 8.41 -32.42 31.47
N HIS A 230 8.85 -32.01 30.28
CA HIS A 230 10.18 -31.44 30.05
C HIS A 230 10.12 -30.19 29.17
N VAL A 231 11.00 -29.24 29.44
CA VAL A 231 11.27 -28.10 28.56
C VAL A 231 12.23 -28.58 27.46
N GLY A 232 11.83 -28.41 26.21
CA GLY A 232 12.63 -28.76 25.04
C GLY A 232 12.97 -27.54 24.20
N ASP A 233 13.16 -27.77 22.91
CA ASP A 233 13.29 -26.71 21.92
C ASP A 233 11.96 -25.96 21.71
N GLN A 234 11.95 -24.95 20.83
CA GLN A 234 10.73 -24.21 20.49
C GLN A 234 9.60 -25.14 20.01
N SER A 235 8.37 -24.85 20.44
CA SER A 235 7.19 -25.65 20.09
C SER A 235 6.91 -25.66 18.58
N PRO A 236 6.24 -26.71 18.05
CA PRO A 236 5.91 -26.80 16.63
C PRO A 236 5.14 -25.60 16.08
N TYR A 237 4.22 -25.03 16.87
CA TYR A 237 3.45 -23.86 16.45
C TYR A 237 4.35 -22.62 16.21
N VAL A 238 5.39 -22.45 17.02
CA VAL A 238 6.37 -21.36 16.87
C VAL A 238 7.13 -21.56 15.56
N THR A 239 7.58 -22.78 15.30
CA THR A 239 8.27 -23.13 14.04
C THR A 239 7.40 -22.82 12.82
N SER A 240 6.12 -23.17 12.84
CA SER A 240 5.19 -22.86 11.74
C SER A 240 4.98 -21.36 11.53
N ILE A 241 4.81 -20.57 12.61
CA ILE A 241 4.68 -19.11 12.51
C ILE A 241 5.95 -18.49 11.91
N ILE A 242 7.12 -18.91 12.40
CA ILE A 242 8.41 -18.41 11.91
C ILE A 242 8.60 -18.76 10.44
N MET A 243 8.19 -19.96 10.01
CA MET A 243 8.23 -20.38 8.62
C MET A 243 7.38 -19.48 7.72
N HIS A 244 6.12 -19.21 8.10
CA HIS A 244 5.25 -18.31 7.33
C HIS A 244 5.81 -16.89 7.23
N ILE A 245 6.34 -16.36 8.34
CA ILE A 245 7.01 -15.06 8.36
C ILE A 245 8.22 -15.05 7.40
N LYS A 246 9.10 -16.05 7.50
CA LYS A 246 10.32 -16.13 6.67
C LYS A 246 10.04 -16.37 5.19
N GLN A 247 8.89 -16.93 4.83
CA GLN A 247 8.48 -17.13 3.44
C GLN A 247 7.88 -15.85 2.83
N ASN A 248 6.95 -15.20 3.53
CA ASN A 248 6.18 -14.09 2.96
C ASN A 248 6.87 -12.72 3.10
N VAL A 249 7.55 -12.46 4.22
CA VAL A 249 8.13 -11.12 4.49
C VAL A 249 9.20 -10.72 3.47
N PRO A 250 10.13 -11.59 3.05
CA PRO A 250 11.11 -11.23 2.02
C PRO A 250 10.45 -10.83 0.69
N ILE A 251 9.42 -11.56 0.26
CA ILE A 251 8.68 -11.28 -0.98
C ILE A 251 8.06 -9.88 -0.91
N ILE A 252 7.34 -9.58 0.17
CA ILE A 252 6.71 -8.26 0.37
C ILE A 252 7.77 -7.16 0.44
N ARG A 253 8.88 -7.39 1.14
CA ARG A 253 9.96 -6.41 1.25
C ARG A 253 10.57 -6.10 -0.12
N ASP A 254 10.92 -7.13 -0.88
CA ASP A 254 11.62 -6.96 -2.15
C ASP A 254 10.72 -6.26 -3.18
N ASN A 255 9.40 -6.54 -3.14
CA ASN A 255 8.41 -5.82 -3.93
C ASN A 255 8.06 -4.41 -3.40
N LEU A 256 8.51 -4.02 -2.21
CA LEU A 256 8.35 -2.67 -1.66
C LEU A 256 9.69 -1.96 -1.50
N ALA A 257 10.72 -2.40 -2.22
CA ALA A 257 12.08 -1.88 -2.10
C ALA A 257 12.18 -0.39 -2.47
N SER A 258 11.37 0.07 -3.44
CA SER A 258 11.24 1.46 -3.87
C SER A 258 10.41 2.31 -2.89
N THR A 259 9.53 1.69 -2.10
CA THR A 259 8.57 2.34 -1.22
C THR A 259 8.69 1.89 0.24
N ARG A 260 9.93 1.84 0.76
CA ARG A 260 10.32 1.28 2.09
C ARG A 260 9.50 1.79 3.28
N LYS A 261 8.99 3.03 3.22
CA LYS A 261 8.12 3.58 4.27
C LYS A 261 6.89 2.72 4.49
N TYR A 262 6.31 2.17 3.42
CA TYR A 262 5.12 1.32 3.50
C TYR A 262 5.43 -0.10 3.97
N PHE A 263 6.59 -0.65 3.62
CA PHE A 263 7.06 -1.90 4.23
C PHE A 263 7.21 -1.76 5.76
N THR A 264 7.74 -0.62 6.22
CA THR A 264 7.84 -0.34 7.66
C THR A 264 6.45 -0.24 8.30
N GLN A 265 5.49 0.43 7.65
CA GLN A 265 4.10 0.50 8.14
C GLN A 265 3.42 -0.88 8.16
N PHE A 266 3.66 -1.72 7.17
CA PHE A 266 3.22 -3.11 7.14
C PHE A 266 3.72 -3.87 8.38
N CYS A 267 5.04 -3.83 8.65
CA CYS A 267 5.62 -4.48 9.83
C CYS A 267 4.98 -3.99 11.13
N ILE A 268 4.80 -2.67 11.28
CA ILE A 268 4.16 -2.07 12.46
C ILE A 268 2.71 -2.56 12.61
N LYS A 269 1.92 -2.53 11.54
CA LYS A 269 0.51 -2.94 11.56
C LYS A 269 0.36 -4.43 11.85
N PHE A 270 1.18 -5.28 11.23
CA PHE A 270 1.22 -6.71 11.52
C PHE A 270 1.52 -6.96 12.99
N THR A 271 2.59 -6.41 13.53
CA THR A 271 2.95 -6.59 14.95
C THR A 271 1.86 -6.09 15.90
N ASN A 272 1.21 -4.97 15.59
CA ASN A 272 0.10 -4.44 16.39
C ASN A 272 -1.17 -5.31 16.33
N SER A 273 -1.34 -6.13 15.29
CA SER A 273 -2.44 -7.09 15.14
C SER A 273 -2.10 -8.44 15.76
N PHE A 274 -0.92 -8.96 15.43
CA PHE A 274 -0.43 -10.27 15.85
C PHE A 274 -0.21 -10.36 17.36
N ILE A 275 0.45 -9.38 18.00
CA ILE A 275 0.78 -9.47 19.43
C ILE A 275 -0.47 -9.57 20.32
N PRO A 276 -1.49 -8.70 20.19
CA PRO A 276 -2.74 -8.85 20.95
C PRO A 276 -3.43 -10.19 20.69
N LYS A 277 -3.43 -10.66 19.44
CA LYS A 277 -4.00 -11.96 19.06
C LYS A 277 -3.26 -13.11 19.77
N PHE A 278 -1.92 -13.11 19.72
CA PHE A 278 -1.09 -14.08 20.43
C PHE A 278 -1.36 -14.09 21.95
N ILE A 279 -1.43 -12.90 22.57
CA ILE A 279 -1.77 -12.77 23.99
C ILE A 279 -3.16 -13.36 24.29
N ASN A 280 -4.15 -13.14 23.42
CA ASN A 280 -5.48 -13.72 23.59
C ASN A 280 -5.46 -15.26 23.53
N HIS A 281 -4.67 -15.85 22.64
CA HIS A 281 -4.47 -17.32 22.59
C HIS A 281 -3.73 -17.85 23.81
N LEU A 282 -2.73 -17.11 24.31
CA LEU A 282 -2.05 -17.41 25.57
C LEU A 282 -3.03 -17.48 26.74
N PHE A 283 -4.03 -16.60 26.78
CA PHE A 283 -5.05 -16.63 27.83
C PHE A 283 -5.91 -17.90 27.81
N ARG A 284 -6.09 -18.50 26.62
CA ARG A 284 -6.89 -19.72 26.39
C ARG A 284 -6.12 -21.02 26.66
N CYS A 285 -4.79 -20.97 26.71
CA CYS A 285 -3.95 -22.10 27.09
C CYS A 285 -4.18 -22.40 28.59
N LYS A 286 -5.17 -23.21 28.94
CA LYS A 286 -5.46 -23.64 30.32
C LYS A 286 -6.01 -25.08 30.30
N PRO A 287 -5.70 -25.91 31.30
CA PRO A 287 -4.74 -25.69 32.40
C PRO A 287 -3.26 -25.74 31.94
N ILE A 288 -2.35 -25.12 32.69
CA ILE A 288 -0.89 -25.09 32.41
C ILE A 288 -0.13 -25.61 33.65
N SER A 289 0.84 -26.50 33.47
CA SER A 289 1.79 -26.89 34.53
C SER A 289 2.94 -25.89 34.66
N MET A 290 3.75 -25.97 35.73
CA MET A 290 4.96 -25.14 35.84
C MET A 290 5.91 -25.33 34.65
N VAL A 291 6.11 -26.58 34.22
CA VAL A 291 6.98 -26.92 33.08
C VAL A 291 6.38 -26.41 31.77
N GLY A 292 5.06 -26.55 31.57
CA GLY A 292 4.37 -26.00 30.40
C GLY A 292 4.45 -24.47 30.33
N ALA A 293 4.41 -23.77 31.48
CA ALA A 293 4.60 -22.33 31.55
C ALA A 293 6.03 -21.91 31.16
N GLU A 294 7.03 -22.72 31.52
CA GLU A 294 8.43 -22.49 31.16
C GLU A 294 8.67 -22.71 29.66
N GLN A 295 8.06 -23.74 29.07
CA GLN A 295 8.06 -23.96 27.61
C GLN A 295 7.40 -22.77 26.87
N LEU A 296 6.23 -22.31 27.32
CA LEU A 296 5.55 -21.15 26.72
C LEU A 296 6.38 -19.86 26.82
N LEU A 297 7.20 -19.72 27.87
CA LEU A 297 8.07 -18.56 28.03
C LEU A 297 9.22 -18.59 27.01
N LEU A 298 9.82 -19.77 26.78
CA LEU A 298 10.80 -19.99 25.72
C LEU A 298 10.18 -19.67 24.35
N ASP A 299 9.00 -20.22 24.07
CA ASP A 299 8.28 -19.98 22.82
C ASP A 299 7.98 -18.50 22.59
N THR A 300 7.57 -17.78 23.64
CA THR A 300 7.32 -16.33 23.61
C THR A 300 8.60 -15.55 23.29
N HIS A 301 9.74 -15.96 23.86
CA HIS A 301 11.04 -15.33 23.58
C HIS A 301 11.50 -15.58 22.14
N SER A 302 11.29 -16.79 21.61
CA SER A 302 11.58 -17.11 20.20
C SER A 302 10.75 -16.25 19.24
N LEU A 303 9.44 -16.11 19.49
CA LEU A 303 8.57 -15.24 18.70
C LEU A 303 8.99 -13.77 18.80
N LYS A 304 9.38 -13.29 20.00
CA LYS A 304 9.87 -11.93 20.20
C LYS A 304 11.11 -11.65 19.37
N THR A 305 12.06 -12.59 19.34
CA THR A 305 13.29 -12.47 18.53
C THR A 305 12.96 -12.32 17.06
N VAL A 306 12.10 -13.19 16.52
CA VAL A 306 11.72 -13.13 15.10
C VAL A 306 10.92 -11.86 14.77
N LEU A 307 10.05 -11.40 15.66
CA LEU A 307 9.33 -10.13 15.48
C LEU A 307 10.28 -8.92 15.51
N LEU A 308 11.32 -8.93 16.33
CA LEU A 308 12.33 -7.86 16.34
C LEU A 308 13.11 -7.81 15.02
N ASP A 309 13.41 -8.97 14.46
CA ASP A 309 14.12 -9.12 13.19
C ASP A 309 13.22 -8.92 11.97
N LEU A 310 11.89 -8.92 12.13
CA LEU A 310 10.89 -8.86 11.05
C LEU A 310 11.24 -7.86 9.92
N PRO A 311 11.60 -6.58 10.19
CA PRO A 311 11.90 -5.62 9.13
C PRO A 311 13.21 -5.93 8.37
N SER A 312 14.02 -6.84 8.89
CA SER A 312 15.34 -7.21 8.39
C SER A 312 15.38 -8.64 7.82
N ILE A 313 14.31 -9.44 7.97
CA ILE A 313 14.26 -10.84 7.53
C ILE A 313 14.46 -10.94 6.02
N GLY A 314 15.59 -11.54 5.61
CA GLY A 314 15.99 -11.74 4.20
C GLY A 314 16.78 -10.59 3.60
N SER A 315 17.15 -9.56 4.39
CA SER A 315 17.76 -8.34 3.86
C SER A 315 19.21 -8.62 3.54
N GLN A 316 19.64 -8.34 2.31
CA GLN A 316 21.05 -8.48 1.92
C GLN A 316 21.96 -7.49 2.65
N VAL A 317 21.40 -6.39 3.15
CA VAL A 317 22.10 -5.40 3.99
C VAL A 317 21.62 -5.54 5.43
N LEU A 318 22.55 -5.81 6.36
CA LEU A 318 22.29 -5.81 7.80
C LEU A 318 21.89 -4.40 8.27
N ARG A 319 20.58 -4.12 8.25
CA ARG A 319 20.00 -2.91 8.84
C ARG A 319 19.27 -3.28 10.11
N LYS A 320 19.46 -2.46 11.14
CA LYS A 320 18.68 -2.55 12.38
C LYS A 320 17.27 -2.01 12.14
N ALA A 321 16.28 -2.68 12.73
CA ALA A 321 14.91 -2.23 12.69
C ALA A 321 14.76 -0.81 13.31
N PRO A 322 13.81 0.01 12.83
CA PRO A 322 13.58 1.34 13.38
C PRO A 322 13.28 1.31 14.89
N ALA A 323 13.81 2.27 15.65
CA ALA A 323 13.63 2.31 17.10
C ALA A 323 12.15 2.40 17.53
N SER A 324 11.32 3.09 16.73
CA SER A 324 9.87 3.15 16.93
C SER A 324 9.20 1.77 16.83
N TYR A 325 9.66 0.95 15.88
CA TYR A 325 9.17 -0.42 15.69
C TYR A 325 9.63 -1.34 16.82
N THR A 326 10.92 -1.33 17.16
CA THR A 326 11.46 -2.21 18.22
C THR A 326 10.79 -1.94 19.56
N LYS A 327 10.49 -0.67 19.87
CA LYS A 327 9.76 -0.29 21.09
C LYS A 327 8.37 -0.92 21.17
N ILE A 328 7.65 -1.04 20.05
CA ILE A 328 6.33 -1.68 19.98
C ILE A 328 6.45 -3.18 20.30
N VAL A 329 7.37 -3.87 19.62
CA VAL A 329 7.59 -5.32 19.82
C VAL A 329 8.01 -5.61 21.27
N VAL A 330 9.00 -4.88 21.79
CA VAL A 330 9.49 -5.07 23.16
C VAL A 330 8.38 -4.84 24.18
N LYS A 331 7.61 -3.75 24.05
CA LYS A 331 6.51 -3.45 24.99
C LYS A 331 5.45 -4.55 24.94
N GLY A 332 5.04 -4.97 23.75
CA GLY A 332 4.00 -5.97 23.55
C GLY A 332 4.40 -7.36 24.05
N MET A 333 5.58 -7.84 23.65
CA MET A 333 6.04 -9.18 24.01
C MET A 333 6.46 -9.28 25.48
N THR A 334 7.03 -8.22 26.08
CA THR A 334 7.33 -8.21 27.52
C THR A 334 6.04 -8.36 28.36
N ARG A 335 4.90 -7.83 27.89
CA ARG A 335 3.60 -8.07 28.54
C ARG A 335 3.20 -9.56 28.48
N ALA A 336 3.41 -10.23 27.34
CA ALA A 336 3.16 -11.67 27.22
C ALA A 336 4.06 -12.49 28.16
N GLU A 337 5.35 -12.16 28.24
CA GLU A 337 6.31 -12.78 29.18
C GLU A 337 5.87 -12.59 30.64
N MET A 338 5.43 -11.39 31.02
CA MET A 338 4.94 -11.12 32.38
C MET A 338 3.71 -11.96 32.74
N ILE A 339 2.76 -12.13 31.81
CA ILE A 339 1.57 -12.97 32.03
C ILE A 339 1.96 -14.41 32.34
N LEU A 340 2.95 -14.96 31.64
CA LEU A 340 3.45 -16.32 31.87
C LEU A 340 4.19 -16.44 33.21
N LYS A 341 4.99 -15.45 33.58
CA LYS A 341 5.70 -15.43 34.87
C LYS A 341 4.74 -15.46 36.05
N VAL A 342 3.61 -14.74 35.98
CA VAL A 342 2.57 -14.75 37.04
C VAL A 342 1.83 -16.08 37.10
N ARG A 343 1.71 -16.81 35.99
CA ARG A 343 1.07 -18.14 35.97
C ARG A 343 1.98 -19.27 36.43
N ARG A 344 3.29 -19.01 36.51
CA ARG A 344 4.30 -19.93 37.03
C ARG A 344 4.32 -19.95 38.56
N SER A 345 4.08 -18.80 39.18
CA SER A 345 3.99 -18.59 40.64
C SER A 345 2.66 -19.05 41.21
#